data_AF-A0A8I1A9K7-F1
#
_entry.id   AF-A0A8I1A9K7-F1
#
_cell.length_a   1.000
_cell.length_b   1.000
_cell.length_c   1.000
_cell.angle_alpha   90.00
_cell.angle_beta   90.00
_cell.angle_gamma   90.00
#
_symmetry.space_group_name_H-M   'P 1'
#
loop_
_entity.id
_entity.type
_entity.pdbx_description
1 polymer ?
#
loop_
_entity_poly.entity_id
_entity_poly.type
_entity_poly.pdbx_seq_one_letter_code
_entity_poly.pdbx_strand_id
1 'polypeptide(L)'
;MDGLIFKIALTLVLFFIGWGFGRFIEQKHLKELAEKEQRLAHIRIDTNKFQTSERQGQLISSNVVISHDYFKYIIAQIQNFFGGRLTTYETVVDRARREAIVRLKQQAEKVGSTHIMGLRLSTTELGMQGGMVEVFAYGTAT
;
A
#
# COMPACT_ATOMS: atom_id res chain seq x y z
N MET A 1 -2.44 -46.58 -3.02
CA MET A 1 -1.49 -45.45 -2.99
C MET A 1 -1.88 -44.35 -3.98
N ASP A 2 -2.60 -44.69 -5.05
CA ASP A 2 -2.98 -43.78 -6.15
C ASP A 2 -3.89 -42.62 -5.72
N GLY A 3 -4.84 -42.88 -4.79
CA GLY A 3 -5.71 -41.83 -4.26
C GLY A 3 -4.99 -40.79 -3.40
N LEU A 4 -3.84 -41.12 -2.80
CA LEU A 4 -3.03 -40.17 -2.03
C LEU A 4 -2.21 -39.28 -2.97
N ILE A 5 -1.60 -39.87 -3.99
CA ILE A 5 -0.83 -39.16 -5.02
C ILE A 5 -1.72 -38.16 -5.76
N PHE A 6 -2.95 -38.58 -6.14
CA PHE A 6 -3.91 -37.69 -6.80
C PHE A 6 -4.31 -36.50 -5.93
N LYS A 7 -4.58 -36.73 -4.63
CA LYS A 7 -4.92 -35.64 -3.69
C LYS A 7 -3.76 -34.65 -3.53
N ILE A 8 -2.54 -35.14 -3.38
CA ILE A 8 -1.34 -34.30 -3.26
C ILE A 8 -1.14 -33.47 -4.54
N ALA A 9 -1.23 -34.11 -5.70
CA ALA A 9 -1.11 -33.43 -6.99
C ALA A 9 -2.17 -32.34 -7.15
N LEU A 10 -3.43 -32.64 -6.82
CA LEU A 10 -4.53 -31.66 -6.88
C LEU A 10 -4.29 -30.47 -5.95
N THR A 11 -3.88 -30.72 -4.69
CA THR A 11 -3.58 -29.65 -3.73
C THR A 11 -2.42 -28.77 -4.19
N LEU A 12 -1.35 -29.36 -4.74
CA LEU A 12 -0.21 -28.61 -5.28
C LEU A 12 -0.64 -27.74 -6.48
N VAL A 13 -1.45 -28.27 -7.39
CA VAL A 13 -1.96 -27.52 -8.54
C VAL A 13 -2.78 -26.31 -8.07
N LEU A 14 -3.72 -26.51 -7.14
CA LEU A 14 -4.52 -25.41 -6.58
C LEU A 14 -3.65 -24.37 -5.87
N PHE A 15 -2.61 -24.81 -5.15
CA PHE A 15 -1.65 -23.94 -4.49
C PHE A 15 -0.90 -23.04 -5.49
N PHE A 16 -0.34 -23.62 -6.55
CA PHE A 16 0.39 -22.86 -7.57
C PHE A 16 -0.52 -21.92 -8.36
N ILE A 17 -1.77 -22.32 -8.62
CA ILE A 17 -2.78 -21.45 -9.23
C ILE A 17 -3.04 -20.25 -8.32
N GLY A 18 -3.35 -20.47 -7.04
CA GLY A 18 -3.61 -19.40 -6.09
C GLY A 18 -2.42 -18.44 -5.95
N TRP A 19 -1.21 -18.98 -5.88
CA TRP A 19 0.02 -18.18 -5.81
C TRP A 19 0.26 -17.35 -7.07
N GLY A 20 0.05 -17.95 -8.25
CA GLY A 20 0.18 -17.28 -9.54
C GLY A 20 -0.83 -16.14 -9.71
N PHE A 21 -2.11 -16.40 -9.42
CA PHE A 21 -3.15 -15.37 -9.46
C PHE A 21 -2.91 -14.23 -8.47
N GLY A 22 -2.49 -14.54 -7.24
CA GLY A 22 -2.16 -13.54 -6.23
C GLY A 22 -1.05 -12.61 -6.71
N ARG A 23 0.04 -13.17 -7.25
CA ARG A 23 1.14 -12.38 -7.82
C ARG A 23 0.71 -11.57 -9.03
N PHE A 24 -0.15 -12.10 -9.90
CA PHE A 24 -0.64 -11.38 -11.06
C PHE A 24 -1.46 -10.14 -10.68
N ILE A 25 -2.43 -10.30 -9.77
CA ILE A 25 -3.27 -9.20 -9.27
C ILE A 25 -2.38 -8.13 -8.61
N GLU A 26 -1.42 -8.58 -7.81
CA GLU A 26 -0.47 -7.71 -7.15
C GLU A 26 0.34 -6.85 -8.14
N GLN A 27 0.91 -7.47 -9.16
CA GLN A 27 1.69 -6.76 -10.19
C GLN A 27 0.82 -5.80 -11.01
N LYS A 28 -0.40 -6.22 -11.36
CA LYS A 28 -1.36 -5.36 -12.06
C LYS A 28 -1.67 -4.10 -11.22
N HIS A 29 -1.95 -4.28 -9.94
CA HIS A 29 -2.23 -3.16 -9.04
C HIS A 29 -1.03 -2.22 -8.88
N LEU A 30 0.19 -2.75 -8.78
CA LEU A 30 1.40 -1.92 -8.76
C LEU A 30 1.58 -1.08 -10.03
N LYS A 31 1.22 -1.64 -11.19
CA LYS A 31 1.25 -0.93 -12.47
C LYS A 31 0.21 0.20 -12.49
N GLU A 32 -1.03 -0.09 -12.11
CA GLU A 32 -2.09 0.94 -12.00
C GLU A 32 -1.71 2.06 -11.03
N LEU A 33 -1.04 1.71 -9.93
CA LEU A 33 -0.55 2.69 -8.95
C LEU A 33 0.51 3.60 -9.57
N ALA A 34 1.48 3.05 -10.31
CA ALA A 34 2.50 3.83 -11.00
C ALA A 34 1.90 4.78 -12.06
N GLU A 35 0.89 4.33 -12.81
CA GLU A 35 0.17 5.17 -13.77
C GLU A 35 -0.53 6.35 -13.08
N LYS A 36 -1.16 6.11 -11.93
CA LYS A 36 -1.80 7.17 -11.12
C LYS A 36 -0.77 8.16 -10.56
N GLU A 37 0.38 7.67 -10.09
CA GLU A 37 1.47 8.52 -9.60
C GLU A 37 1.97 9.46 -10.69
N GLN A 38 2.14 8.96 -11.92
CA GLN A 38 2.55 9.76 -13.06
C GLN A 38 1.48 10.79 -13.45
N ARG A 39 0.21 10.39 -13.52
CA ARG A 39 -0.92 11.30 -13.82
C ARG A 39 -0.97 12.48 -12.83
N LEU A 40 -0.74 12.19 -11.56
CA LEU A 40 -0.83 13.16 -10.46
C LEU A 40 0.53 13.80 -10.12
N ALA A 41 1.56 13.60 -10.95
CA ALA A 41 2.89 14.16 -10.72
C ALA A 41 2.90 15.70 -10.73
N HIS A 42 1.95 16.32 -11.44
CA HIS A 42 1.77 17.76 -11.50
C HIS A 42 1.36 18.39 -10.15
N ILE A 43 0.76 17.62 -9.24
CA ILE A 43 0.41 18.07 -7.89
C ILE A 43 1.66 18.01 -7.02
N ARG A 44 2.12 19.19 -6.59
CA ARG A 44 3.31 19.36 -5.75
C ARG A 44 2.97 19.05 -4.31
N ILE A 45 3.89 18.38 -3.62
CA ILE A 45 3.78 18.05 -2.20
C ILE A 45 4.96 18.68 -1.48
N ASP A 46 4.69 19.32 -0.36
CA ASP A 46 5.69 19.87 0.55
C ASP A 46 5.46 19.34 1.99
N THR A 47 6.55 19.13 2.74
CA THR A 47 6.51 18.62 4.12
C THR A 47 6.89 19.67 5.16
N ASN A 48 7.24 20.90 4.76
CA ASN A 48 7.56 22.00 5.64
C ASN A 48 6.32 22.42 6.44
N LYS A 49 6.53 22.60 7.74
CA LYS A 49 5.46 22.98 8.69
C LYS A 49 5.20 24.50 8.70
N PHE A 50 6.22 25.30 8.37
CA PHE A 50 6.24 26.74 8.61
C PHE A 50 6.08 27.59 7.36
N GLN A 51 5.68 26.97 6.25
CA GLN A 51 5.42 27.69 5.02
C GLN A 51 3.97 28.17 5.01
N THR A 52 3.77 29.47 4.83
CA THR A 52 2.45 30.09 4.74
C THR A 52 2.10 30.32 3.28
N SER A 53 0.85 30.09 2.91
CA SER A 53 0.31 30.46 1.60
C SER A 53 -0.64 31.63 1.75
N GLU A 54 -0.63 32.55 0.79
CA GLU A 54 -1.63 33.63 0.69
C GLU A 54 -2.98 33.11 0.16
N ARG A 55 -3.01 31.89 -0.37
CA ARG A 55 -4.23 31.24 -0.88
C ARG A 55 -5.00 30.58 0.25
N GLN A 56 -6.32 30.53 0.10
CA GLN A 56 -7.19 29.81 1.03
C GLN A 56 -6.86 28.32 0.99
N GLY A 57 -6.45 27.79 2.13
CA GLY A 57 -6.13 26.37 2.28
C GLY A 57 -7.33 25.55 2.74
N GLN A 58 -7.46 24.32 2.23
CA GLN A 58 -8.43 23.33 2.70
C GLN A 58 -7.71 22.09 3.23
N LEU A 59 -8.07 21.63 4.42
CA LEU A 59 -7.57 20.36 4.95
C LEU A 59 -8.10 19.21 4.08
N ILE A 60 -7.18 18.37 3.59
CA ILE A 60 -7.50 17.14 2.87
C ILE A 60 -6.84 15.95 3.57
N SER A 61 -7.45 14.78 3.42
CA SER A 61 -6.96 13.56 4.03
C SER A 61 -7.34 12.30 3.25
N SER A 62 -6.62 11.21 3.51
CA SER A 62 -6.88 9.92 2.90
C SER A 62 -6.38 8.77 3.77
N ASN A 63 -7.11 7.66 3.75
CA ASN A 63 -6.73 6.42 4.44
C ASN A 63 -6.57 5.27 3.45
N VAL A 64 -5.61 4.41 3.74
CA VAL A 64 -5.39 3.14 3.04
C VAL A 64 -5.11 2.06 4.06
N VAL A 65 -5.87 0.97 4.00
CA VAL A 65 -5.62 -0.23 4.81
C VAL A 65 -5.29 -1.36 3.86
N ILE A 66 -4.15 -2.02 4.06
CA ILE A 66 -3.72 -3.17 3.27
C ILE A 66 -3.43 -4.34 4.20
N SER A 67 -4.02 -5.49 3.88
CA SER A 67 -3.71 -6.78 4.50
C SER A 67 -2.63 -7.51 3.70
N HIS A 68 -1.77 -8.26 4.38
CA HIS A 68 -0.90 -9.21 3.70
C HIS A 68 -1.69 -10.45 3.24
N ASP A 69 -1.31 -11.06 2.13
CA ASP A 69 -1.84 -12.36 1.73
C ASP A 69 -1.23 -13.51 2.56
N TYR A 70 -1.88 -14.67 2.51
CA TYR A 70 -1.49 -15.84 3.30
C TYR A 70 -0.09 -16.36 2.93
N PHE A 71 0.32 -16.25 1.66
CA PHE A 71 1.65 -16.67 1.23
C PHE A 71 2.73 -15.75 1.82
N LYS A 72 2.49 -14.44 1.78
CA LYS A 72 3.36 -13.45 2.40
C LYS A 72 3.50 -13.66 3.90
N TYR A 73 2.42 -14.02 4.59
CA TYR A 73 2.46 -14.37 6.01
C TYR A 73 3.41 -15.54 6.29
N ILE A 74 3.27 -16.66 5.55
CA ILE A 74 4.14 -17.83 5.73
C ILE A 74 5.61 -17.47 5.48
N ILE A 75 5.91 -16.72 4.41
CA ILE A 75 7.27 -16.30 4.08
C ILE A 75 7.82 -15.39 5.19
N ALA A 76 7.00 -14.48 5.71
CA ALA A 76 7.39 -13.61 6.81
C ALA A 76 7.70 -14.41 8.08
N GLN A 77 6.94 -15.46 8.41
CA GLN A 77 7.25 -16.35 9.54
C GLN A 77 8.62 -17.03 9.39
N ILE A 78 8.93 -17.51 8.18
CA ILE A 78 10.25 -18.10 7.87
C ILE A 78 11.36 -17.04 8.03
N GLN A 79 11.16 -15.85 7.45
CA GLN A 79 12.12 -14.74 7.58
C GLN A 79 12.33 -14.32 9.04
N ASN A 80 11.27 -14.32 9.85
CA ASN A 80 11.32 -13.98 11.26
C ASN A 80 12.15 -15.00 12.05
N PHE A 81 12.02 -16.28 11.73
CA PHE A 81 12.81 -17.35 12.34
C PHE A 81 14.32 -17.19 12.11
N PHE A 82 14.72 -16.81 10.89
CA PHE A 82 16.13 -16.56 10.56
C PHE A 82 16.61 -15.14 10.96
N GLY A 83 15.69 -14.24 11.28
CA GLY A 83 15.95 -12.83 11.59
C GLY A 83 16.25 -11.97 10.35
N GLY A 84 16.54 -10.69 10.60
CA GLY A 84 16.84 -9.71 9.55
C GLY A 84 15.61 -8.92 9.07
N ARG A 85 15.64 -8.46 7.81
CA ARG A 85 14.60 -7.62 7.23
C ARG A 85 13.41 -8.44 6.74
N LEU A 86 12.21 -8.07 7.19
CA LEU A 86 10.94 -8.64 6.70
C LEU A 86 10.55 -8.01 5.36
N THR A 87 11.33 -8.29 4.33
CA THR A 87 11.15 -7.76 2.95
C THR A 87 9.72 -7.90 2.46
N THR A 88 9.06 -8.99 2.86
CA THR A 88 7.67 -9.26 2.50
C THR A 88 6.70 -8.20 3.05
N TYR A 89 6.86 -7.80 4.32
CA TYR A 89 6.03 -6.76 4.94
C TYR A 89 6.45 -5.36 4.50
N GLU A 90 7.73 -5.13 4.23
CA GLU A 90 8.20 -3.87 3.65
C GLU A 90 7.46 -3.56 2.33
N THR A 91 7.21 -4.56 1.47
CA THR A 91 6.44 -4.35 0.23
C THR A 91 5.00 -3.89 0.48
N VAL A 92 4.36 -4.36 1.56
CA VAL A 92 2.99 -4.02 1.92
C VAL A 92 2.92 -2.59 2.43
N VAL A 93 3.85 -2.21 3.32
CA VAL A 93 3.97 -0.84 3.85
C VAL A 93 4.28 0.17 2.75
N ASP A 94 5.18 -0.17 1.83
CA ASP A 94 5.53 0.70 0.70
C ASP A 94 4.32 0.96 -0.21
N ARG A 95 3.60 -0.11 -0.58
CA ARG A 95 2.36 0.02 -1.35
C ARG A 95 1.33 0.89 -0.63
N ALA A 96 1.10 0.65 0.66
CA ALA A 96 0.12 1.41 1.43
C ALA A 96 0.45 2.90 1.46
N ARG A 97 1.74 3.25 1.62
CA ARG A 97 2.22 4.63 1.58
C ARG A 97 1.98 5.29 0.23
N ARG A 98 2.37 4.61 -0.86
CA ARG A 98 2.19 5.10 -2.23
C ARG A 98 0.72 5.34 -2.58
N GLU A 99 -0.13 4.36 -2.29
CA GLU A 99 -1.58 4.46 -2.49
C GLU A 99 -2.18 5.61 -1.65
N ALA A 100 -1.74 5.80 -0.40
CA ALA A 100 -2.23 6.89 0.45
C ALA A 100 -1.89 8.25 -0.14
N ILE A 101 -0.65 8.44 -0.62
CA ILE A 101 -0.24 9.68 -1.29
C ILE A 101 -1.06 9.91 -2.57
N VAL A 102 -1.27 8.87 -3.38
CA VAL A 102 -2.09 8.95 -4.59
C VAL A 102 -3.52 9.37 -4.27
N ARG A 103 -4.15 8.77 -3.25
CA ARG A 103 -5.50 9.15 -2.83
C ARG A 103 -5.57 10.58 -2.30
N LEU A 104 -4.55 11.02 -1.56
CA LEU A 104 -4.47 12.41 -1.10
C LEU A 104 -4.36 13.38 -2.28
N LYS A 105 -3.52 13.07 -3.27
CA LYS A 105 -3.42 13.85 -4.52
C LYS A 105 -4.73 13.88 -5.30
N GLN A 106 -5.48 12.77 -5.32
CA GLN A 106 -6.82 12.76 -5.91
C GLN A 106 -7.80 13.67 -5.14
N GLN A 107 -7.68 13.79 -3.81
CA GLN A 107 -8.47 14.77 -3.04
C GLN A 107 -8.08 16.21 -3.40
N ALA A 108 -6.79 16.50 -3.55
CA ALA A 108 -6.32 17.81 -4.03
C ALA A 108 -6.88 18.15 -5.43
N GLU A 109 -6.84 17.19 -6.36
CA GLU A 109 -7.41 17.34 -7.71
C GLU A 109 -8.91 17.68 -7.66
N LYS A 110 -9.68 17.02 -6.79
CA LYS A 110 -11.13 17.27 -6.62
C LYS A 110 -11.45 18.67 -6.11
N VAL A 111 -10.57 19.27 -5.31
CA VAL A 111 -10.73 20.64 -4.80
C VAL A 111 -10.06 21.68 -5.70
N GLY A 112 -9.54 21.26 -6.88
CA GLY A 112 -8.88 22.14 -7.84
C GLY A 112 -7.49 22.63 -7.40
N SER A 113 -6.91 22.01 -6.38
CA SER A 113 -5.59 22.36 -5.86
C SER A 113 -4.48 21.59 -6.56
N THR A 114 -3.36 22.28 -6.80
CA THR A 114 -2.14 21.70 -7.38
C THR A 114 -0.99 21.67 -6.37
N HIS A 115 -1.25 22.05 -5.12
CA HIS A 115 -0.22 22.11 -4.09
C HIS A 115 -0.74 21.65 -2.73
N ILE A 116 -0.11 20.59 -2.20
CA ILE A 116 -0.38 20.06 -0.86
C ILE A 116 0.77 20.45 0.05
N MET A 117 0.48 21.29 1.04
CA MET A 117 1.43 21.77 2.04
C MET A 117 1.36 20.95 3.32
N GLY A 118 2.50 20.79 3.98
CA GLY A 118 2.59 20.16 5.29
C GLY A 118 2.15 18.69 5.30
N LEU A 119 2.41 17.92 4.24
CA LEU A 119 2.05 16.50 4.18
C LEU A 119 2.59 15.75 5.41
N ARG A 120 1.70 14.98 6.05
CA ARG A 120 2.04 14.04 7.12
C ARG A 120 1.45 12.69 6.81
N LEU A 121 2.23 11.65 7.16
CA LEU A 121 1.83 10.26 7.08
C LEU A 121 1.88 9.67 8.48
N SER A 122 0.82 8.98 8.88
CA SER A 122 0.78 8.16 10.08
C SER A 122 0.59 6.71 9.65
N THR A 123 1.29 5.79 10.30
CA THR A 123 1.19 4.36 10.04
C THR A 123 0.77 3.66 11.32
N THR A 124 -0.28 2.84 11.22
CA THR A 124 -0.83 2.09 12.35
C THR A 124 -0.86 0.62 11.97
N GLU A 125 -0.38 -0.23 12.85
CA GLU A 125 -0.55 -1.68 12.73
C GLU A 125 -1.94 -2.08 13.22
N LEU A 126 -2.64 -2.88 12.42
CA LEU A 126 -4.01 -3.32 12.71
C LEU A 126 -4.09 -4.85 12.79
N GLY A 127 -4.93 -5.33 13.71
CA GLY A 127 -5.21 -6.74 13.96
C GLY A 127 -4.32 -7.37 15.04
N MET A 128 -4.85 -8.39 15.72
CA MET A 128 -4.23 -9.02 16.90
C MET A 128 -2.87 -9.70 16.64
N GLN A 129 -2.51 -9.93 15.37
CA GLN A 129 -1.28 -10.61 14.98
C GLN A 129 -0.46 -9.83 13.93
N GLY A 130 -0.72 -8.52 13.77
CA GLY A 130 0.09 -7.66 12.90
C GLY A 130 -0.08 -7.90 11.41
N GLY A 131 -1.29 -8.24 10.99
CA GLY A 131 -1.55 -8.67 9.61
C GLY A 131 -1.96 -7.59 8.63
N MET A 132 -2.24 -6.39 9.14
CA MET A 132 -2.76 -5.28 8.35
C MET A 132 -2.02 -4.01 8.73
N VAL A 133 -1.81 -3.15 7.73
CA VAL A 133 -1.20 -1.83 7.91
C VAL A 133 -2.18 -0.78 7.40
N GLU A 134 -2.47 0.19 8.26
CA GLU A 134 -3.12 1.44 7.88
C GLU A 134 -2.06 2.51 7.64
N VAL A 135 -2.21 3.23 6.54
CA VAL A 135 -1.52 4.50 6.30
C VAL A 135 -2.55 5.61 6.14
N PHE A 136 -2.50 6.56 7.07
CA PHE A 136 -3.26 7.81 7.03
C PHE A 136 -2.36 8.93 6.51
N ALA A 137 -2.82 9.63 5.48
CA ALA A 137 -2.16 10.82 4.94
C ALA A 137 -3.06 12.05 5.10
N TYR A 138 -2.48 13.17 5.49
CA TYR A 138 -3.19 14.45 5.56
C TYR A 138 -2.27 15.63 5.26
N GLY A 139 -2.87 16.74 4.85
CA GLY A 139 -2.18 18.00 4.54
C GLY A 139 -3.17 19.08 4.13
N THR A 140 -2.66 20.24 3.73
CA THR A 140 -3.47 21.38 3.32
C THR A 140 -3.35 21.60 1.82
N ALA A 141 -4.46 21.51 1.10
CA ALA A 141 -4.58 21.84 -0.32
C ALA A 141 -4.66 23.37 -0.51
N THR A 142 -3.82 23.94 -1.38
CA THR A 142 -3.71 25.38 -1.67
C THR A 142 -3.60 25.70 -3.18
#